data_AF-F0XW95-F1
#
_entry.id   AF-F0XW95-F1
#
_cell.length_a   1.000
_cell.length_b   1.000
_cell.length_c   1.000
_cell.angle_alpha   90.00
_cell.angle_beta   90.00
_cell.angle_gamma   90.00
#
_symmetry.space_group_name_H-M   'P 1'
#
loop_
_entity.id
_entity.type
_entity.pdbx_description
1 polymer ?
#
loop_
_entity_poly.entity_id
_entity_poly.type
_entity_poly.pdbx_seq_one_letter_code
_entity_poly.pdbx_strand_id
1 'polypeptide(L)'
;MPRPDWADRYEPRKPRYLNRIKTGYEWNLYNRAHYSSEEPPPKAVQGYKFNIFYPDLVDASKVPIFKLEPCAEGDEFVVIRFKAGAPYEDLAFKIVNQEWESQPKRGFRCVFERGILQLHFNFKRWRYRR
;
A
#
# COMPACT_ATOMS: atom_id res chain seq x y z
N MET A 1 38.00 4.16 5.35
CA MET A 1 36.79 3.49 5.86
C MET A 1 36.64 2.17 5.10
N PRO A 2 36.83 1.00 5.73
CA PRO A 2 36.58 -0.29 5.06
C PRO A 2 35.08 -0.44 4.77
N ARG A 3 34.75 -0.96 3.57
CA ARG A 3 33.36 -1.24 3.19
C ARG A 3 32.87 -2.46 4.00
N PRO A 4 31.61 -2.48 4.46
CA PRO A 4 31.09 -3.59 5.25
C PRO A 4 30.98 -4.88 4.41
N ASP A 5 31.41 -6.02 4.99
CA ASP A 5 31.54 -7.37 4.39
C ASP A 5 30.31 -7.92 3.62
N TRP A 6 29.12 -7.35 3.83
CA TRP A 6 27.92 -7.76 3.10
C TRP A 6 27.83 -7.13 1.70
N ALA A 7 28.51 -6.01 1.46
CA ALA A 7 28.42 -5.23 0.22
C ALA A 7 29.02 -5.97 -0.99
N ASP A 8 29.95 -6.91 -0.76
CA ASP A 8 30.55 -7.74 -1.81
C ASP A 8 29.80 -9.06 -2.05
N ARG A 9 28.83 -9.43 -1.20
CA ARG A 9 28.16 -10.75 -1.26
C ARG A 9 26.76 -10.73 -1.86
N TYR A 10 26.10 -9.57 -1.91
CA TYR A 10 24.72 -9.49 -2.36
C TYR A 10 24.53 -8.33 -3.33
N GLU A 11 24.16 -8.66 -4.58
CA GLU A 11 23.65 -7.68 -5.52
C GLU A 11 22.34 -7.09 -4.99
N PRO A 12 22.12 -5.75 -5.07
CA PRO A 12 20.85 -5.16 -4.68
C PRO A 12 19.73 -5.77 -5.53
N ARG A 13 18.74 -6.36 -4.86
CA ARG A 13 17.62 -7.06 -5.51
C ARG A 13 16.34 -6.28 -5.32
N LYS A 14 15.59 -6.12 -6.41
CA LYS A 14 14.21 -5.63 -6.31
C LYS A 14 13.34 -6.70 -5.66
N PRO A 15 12.72 -6.42 -4.51
CA PRO A 15 11.82 -7.38 -3.87
C PRO A 15 10.62 -7.66 -4.78
N ARG A 16 10.14 -8.90 -4.75
CA ARG A 16 8.92 -9.27 -5.49
C ARG A 16 7.73 -8.69 -4.73
N TYR A 17 6.69 -8.25 -5.44
CA TYR A 17 5.47 -7.75 -4.82
C TYR A 17 4.24 -8.21 -5.60
N LEU A 18 3.12 -8.32 -4.88
CA LEU A 18 1.80 -8.58 -5.42
C LEU A 18 0.85 -7.51 -4.85
N ASN A 19 0.61 -6.51 -5.67
CA ASN A 19 -0.24 -5.38 -5.32
C ASN A 19 -1.63 -5.58 -5.93
N ARG A 20 -2.67 -5.39 -5.12
CA ARG A 20 -4.05 -5.44 -5.58
C ARG A 20 -4.77 -4.16 -5.17
N ILE A 21 -5.27 -3.45 -6.17
CA ILE A 21 -6.11 -2.26 -5.97
C ILE A 21 -7.54 -2.75 -5.79
N LYS A 22 -8.19 -2.36 -4.68
CA LYS A 22 -9.61 -2.62 -4.46
C LYS A 22 -10.39 -1.46 -5.03
N THR A 23 -11.04 -1.67 -6.16
CA THR A 23 -11.94 -0.68 -6.76
C THR A 23 -13.39 -1.08 -6.51
N GLY A 24 -14.29 -0.10 -6.50
CA GLY A 24 -15.71 -0.39 -6.44
C GLY A 24 -16.56 0.85 -6.62
N TYR A 25 -17.87 0.64 -6.69
CA TYR A 25 -18.82 1.70 -6.91
C TYR A 25 -19.18 2.42 -5.60
N GLU A 26 -19.38 3.71 -5.71
CA GLU A 26 -19.88 4.53 -4.62
C GLU A 26 -21.24 5.13 -5.01
N TRP A 27 -22.30 4.63 -4.38
CA TRP A 27 -23.65 5.12 -4.61
C TRP A 27 -23.97 6.29 -3.66
N ASN A 28 -23.35 7.45 -3.92
CA ASN A 28 -23.74 8.69 -3.24
C ASN A 28 -25.05 9.24 -3.85
N LEU A 29 -25.67 10.25 -3.21
CA LEU A 29 -26.97 10.80 -3.65
C LEU A 29 -26.92 11.28 -5.11
N TYR A 30 -25.80 11.90 -5.51
CA TYR A 30 -25.55 12.33 -6.88
C TYR A 30 -25.48 11.15 -7.86
N ASN A 31 -24.68 10.14 -7.54
CA ASN A 31 -24.50 8.96 -8.39
C ASN A 31 -25.80 8.16 -8.51
N ARG A 32 -26.63 8.13 -7.47
CA ARG A 32 -27.96 7.50 -7.53
C ARG A 32 -28.94 8.25 -8.43
N ALA A 33 -28.74 9.55 -8.65
CA ALA A 33 -29.57 10.36 -9.55
C ALA A 33 -29.13 10.27 -11.02
N HIS A 34 -27.85 9.97 -11.27
CA HIS A 34 -27.27 10.01 -12.62
C HIS A 34 -26.88 8.65 -13.19
N TYR A 35 -26.75 7.60 -12.37
CA TYR A 35 -26.33 6.27 -12.81
C TYR A 35 -27.35 5.21 -12.43
N SER A 36 -27.48 4.20 -13.28
CA SER A 36 -28.38 3.07 -13.11
C SER A 36 -27.59 1.78 -12.79
N SER A 37 -28.27 0.70 -12.42
CA SER A 37 -27.57 -0.58 -12.19
C SER A 37 -26.94 -1.16 -13.47
N GLU A 38 -27.42 -0.75 -14.63
CA GLU A 38 -26.95 -1.19 -15.95
C GLU A 38 -25.81 -0.29 -16.46
N GLU A 39 -25.82 1.00 -16.08
CA GLU A 39 -24.76 1.97 -16.34
C GLU A 39 -24.20 2.49 -15.00
N PRO A 40 -23.35 1.70 -14.32
CA PRO A 40 -22.86 2.07 -13.01
C PRO A 40 -21.84 3.22 -13.09
N PRO A 41 -21.67 3.99 -11.99
CA PRO A 41 -20.71 5.09 -11.95
C PRO A 41 -19.27 4.60 -12.17
N PRO A 42 -18.32 5.50 -12.53
CA PRO A 42 -16.90 5.15 -12.56
C PRO A 42 -16.44 4.52 -11.25
N LYS A 43 -15.64 3.46 -11.34
CA LYS A 43 -15.13 2.77 -10.14
C LYS A 43 -14.13 3.65 -9.41
N ALA A 44 -14.41 3.95 -8.15
CA ALA A 44 -13.47 4.63 -7.27
C ALA A 44 -12.53 3.62 -6.59
N VAL A 45 -11.32 4.06 -6.23
CA VAL A 45 -10.42 3.25 -5.40
C VAL A 45 -10.95 3.24 -3.97
N GLN A 46 -11.21 2.05 -3.43
CA GLN A 46 -11.71 1.86 -2.07
C GLN A 46 -10.61 1.41 -1.10
N GLY A 47 -9.44 1.02 -1.59
CA GLY A 47 -8.34 0.54 -0.77
C GLY A 47 -7.25 -0.15 -1.57
N TYR A 48 -6.19 -0.52 -0.86
CA TYR A 48 -5.03 -1.18 -1.43
C TYR A 48 -4.64 -2.41 -0.60
N LYS A 49 -4.10 -3.42 -1.29
CA LYS A 49 -3.48 -4.59 -0.69
C LYS A 49 -2.08 -4.77 -1.26
N PHE A 50 -1.09 -4.46 -0.46
CA PHE A 50 0.32 -4.70 -0.77
C PHE A 50 0.75 -6.01 -0.11
N ASN A 51 1.32 -6.91 -0.90
CA ASN A 51 2.03 -8.08 -0.41
C ASN A 51 3.44 -8.01 -0.98
N ILE A 52 4.43 -7.72 -0.14
CA ILE A 52 5.82 -7.57 -0.56
C ILE A 52 6.62 -8.73 0.02
N PHE A 53 7.37 -9.41 -0.84
CA PHE A 53 8.10 -10.62 -0.51
C PHE A 53 9.59 -10.30 -0.31
N TYR A 54 10.06 -10.62 0.88
CA TYR A 54 11.43 -10.49 1.40
C TYR A 54 11.95 -11.85 1.93
N PRO A 55 12.00 -12.93 1.10
CA PRO A 55 12.42 -14.25 1.55
C PRO A 55 13.90 -14.32 2.01
N ASP A 56 14.78 -13.52 1.43
CA ASP A 56 16.24 -13.57 1.62
C ASP A 56 16.75 -12.41 2.50
N LEU A 57 15.93 -11.94 3.44
CA LEU A 57 16.31 -10.83 4.31
C LEU A 57 17.45 -11.27 5.24
N VAL A 58 18.62 -10.64 5.12
CA VAL A 58 19.84 -11.03 5.86
C VAL A 58 19.64 -10.90 7.37
N ASP A 59 18.91 -9.88 7.79
CA ASP A 59 18.57 -9.63 9.19
C ASP A 59 17.06 -9.73 9.38
N ALA A 60 16.58 -10.93 9.71
CA ALA A 60 15.17 -11.19 9.99
C ALA A 60 14.64 -10.42 11.22
N SER A 61 15.52 -9.86 12.07
CA SER A 61 15.11 -9.04 13.21
C SER A 61 14.68 -7.63 12.78
N LYS A 62 15.12 -7.14 11.62
CA LYS A 62 14.76 -5.82 11.10
C LYS A 62 13.50 -5.92 10.24
N VAL A 63 12.36 -5.59 10.83
CA VAL A 63 11.09 -5.55 10.10
C VAL A 63 11.09 -4.44 9.04
N PRO A 64 10.55 -4.69 7.83
CA PRO A 64 10.35 -3.65 6.84
C PRO A 64 9.41 -2.55 7.36
N ILE A 65 9.75 -1.31 7.07
CA ILE A 65 8.95 -0.14 7.45
C ILE A 65 8.38 0.53 6.20
N PHE A 66 7.24 1.20 6.34
CA PHE A 66 6.70 2.03 5.26
C PHE A 66 6.59 3.48 5.74
N LYS A 67 6.73 4.42 4.79
CA LYS A 67 6.53 5.85 5.01
C LYS A 67 5.65 6.42 3.91
N LEU A 68 4.88 7.44 4.26
CA LEU A 68 4.08 8.20 3.31
C LEU A 68 4.79 9.52 3.04
N GLU A 69 5.02 9.81 1.77
CA GLU A 69 5.70 11.00 1.30
C GLU A 69 4.77 11.74 0.31
N PRO A 70 4.64 13.08 0.43
CA PRO A 70 3.80 13.85 -0.47
C PRO A 70 4.28 13.74 -1.92
N CYS A 71 3.34 13.68 -2.87
CA CYS A 71 3.66 13.65 -4.29
C CYS A 71 3.78 15.08 -4.82
N ALA A 72 4.80 15.36 -5.65
CA ALA A 72 5.00 16.69 -6.24
C ALA A 72 3.90 17.08 -7.26
N GLU A 73 3.15 16.10 -7.79
CA GLU A 73 2.08 16.34 -8.76
C GLU A 73 0.77 16.85 -8.15
N GLY A 74 0.63 16.87 -6.82
CA GLY A 74 -0.53 17.41 -6.13
C GLY A 74 -0.99 16.59 -4.94
N ASP A 75 -1.93 17.14 -4.17
CA ASP A 75 -2.42 16.58 -2.91
C ASP A 75 -3.38 15.38 -3.08
N GLU A 76 -3.79 15.07 -4.32
CA GLU A 76 -4.67 13.93 -4.60
C GLU A 76 -3.97 12.57 -4.42
N PHE A 77 -2.64 12.55 -4.52
CA PHE A 77 -1.84 11.33 -4.43
C PHE A 77 -0.69 11.48 -3.45
N VAL A 78 -0.35 10.38 -2.80
CA VAL A 78 0.79 10.25 -1.90
C VAL A 78 1.63 9.06 -2.32
N VAL A 79 2.94 9.13 -2.12
CA VAL A 79 3.86 8.03 -2.41
C VAL A 79 4.07 7.24 -1.13
N ILE A 80 3.74 5.96 -1.16
CA ILE A 80 4.08 5.02 -0.09
C ILE A 80 5.41 4.36 -0.40
N ARG A 81 6.42 4.59 0.45
CA ARG A 81 7.77 4.05 0.33
C ARG A 81 8.02 2.96 1.37
N PHE A 82 8.24 1.74 0.92
CA PHE A 82 8.62 0.58 1.72
C PHE A 82 10.13 0.47 1.75
N LYS A 83 10.70 0.45 2.95
CA LYS A 83 12.13 0.25 3.19
C LYS A 83 12.34 -1.08 3.87
N ALA A 84 13.24 -1.88 3.31
CA ALA A 84 13.67 -3.15 3.89
C ALA A 84 15.18 -3.12 4.16
N GLY A 85 15.66 -4.08 4.95
CA GLY A 85 17.09 -4.29 5.14
C GLY A 85 17.76 -4.83 3.87
N ALA A 86 19.10 -4.81 3.84
CA ALA A 86 19.88 -5.45 2.79
C ALA A 86 19.45 -6.93 2.63
N PRO A 87 19.35 -7.45 1.39
CA PRO A 87 19.84 -6.90 0.14
C PRO A 87 18.77 -6.19 -0.71
N TYR A 88 17.61 -5.85 -0.12
CA TYR A 88 16.48 -5.34 -0.89
C TYR A 88 16.52 -3.83 -1.07
N GLU A 89 16.17 -3.38 -2.28
CA GLU A 89 15.97 -1.96 -2.56
C GLU A 89 14.63 -1.45 -2.01
N ASP A 90 14.58 -0.14 -1.72
CA ASP A 90 13.34 0.55 -1.35
C ASP A 90 12.31 0.48 -2.49
N LEU A 91 11.06 0.15 -2.17
CA LEU A 91 9.94 0.22 -3.13
C LEU A 91 9.10 1.47 -2.89
N ALA A 92 8.64 2.11 -3.95
CA ALA A 92 7.73 3.24 -3.86
C ALA A 92 6.51 3.00 -4.76
N PHE A 93 5.31 3.29 -4.25
CA PHE A 93 4.07 3.23 -5.02
C PHE A 93 3.28 4.52 -4.87
N LYS A 94 2.68 5.00 -5.96
CA LYS A 94 1.72 6.11 -5.93
C LYS A 94 0.35 5.57 -5.52
N ILE A 95 -0.24 6.14 -4.48
CA ILE A 95 -1.58 5.80 -3.98
C ILE A 95 -2.41 7.06 -3.82
N VAL A 96 -3.73 6.91 -3.79
CA VAL A 96 -4.65 8.03 -3.51
C VAL A 96 -4.43 8.51 -2.06
N ASN A 97 -4.35 9.83 -1.89
CA ASN A 97 -4.22 10.47 -0.58
C ASN A 97 -5.60 10.59 0.09
N GLN A 98 -6.05 9.50 0.71
CA GLN A 98 -7.28 9.46 1.50
C GLN A 98 -7.02 8.83 2.86
N GLU A 99 -7.88 9.14 3.83
CA GLU A 99 -7.74 8.62 5.19
C GLU A 99 -7.96 7.10 5.25
N TRP A 100 -7.05 6.38 5.90
CA TRP A 100 -7.12 4.92 6.00
C TRP A 100 -7.99 4.49 7.17
N GLU A 101 -8.71 3.39 6.97
CA GLU A 101 -9.40 2.69 8.05
C GLU A 101 -8.38 1.87 8.84
N SER A 102 -8.23 2.17 10.13
CA SER A 102 -7.27 1.49 11.02
C SER A 102 -7.85 0.24 11.69
N GLN A 103 -9.16 0.03 11.59
CA GLN A 103 -9.83 -1.09 12.27
C GLN A 103 -9.55 -2.44 11.58
N PRO A 104 -9.02 -3.45 12.30
CA PRO A 104 -8.78 -4.78 11.74
C PRO A 104 -10.07 -5.44 11.23
N LYS A 105 -11.19 -5.25 11.94
CA LYS A 105 -12.53 -5.74 11.54
C LYS A 105 -13.00 -5.19 10.19
N ARG A 106 -12.46 -4.06 9.75
CA ARG A 106 -12.78 -3.41 8.47
C ARG A 106 -11.72 -3.66 7.40
N GLY A 107 -10.86 -4.66 7.61
CA GLY A 107 -9.90 -5.13 6.60
C GLY A 107 -8.55 -4.44 6.66
N PHE A 108 -8.23 -3.72 7.74
CA PHE A 108 -6.86 -3.28 8.01
C PHE A 108 -6.00 -4.47 8.44
N ARG A 109 -4.84 -4.63 7.82
CA ARG A 109 -3.84 -5.63 8.18
C ARG A 109 -2.46 -5.05 7.90
N CYS A 110 -1.58 -5.07 8.90
CA CYS A 110 -0.19 -4.68 8.76
C CYS A 110 0.65 -5.68 9.53
N VAL A 111 1.12 -6.73 8.85
CA VAL A 111 1.86 -7.84 9.46
C VAL A 111 3.03 -8.23 8.58
N PHE A 112 4.18 -8.49 9.20
CA PHE A 112 5.33 -9.11 8.55
C PHE A 112 5.51 -10.52 9.13
N GLU A 113 5.32 -11.55 8.31
CA GLU A 113 5.45 -12.94 8.73
C GLU A 113 6.10 -13.76 7.61
N ARG A 114 7.04 -14.66 7.96
CA ARG A 114 7.70 -15.59 7.01
C ARG A 114 8.31 -14.88 5.79
N GLY A 115 8.90 -13.70 6.00
CA GLY A 115 9.48 -12.90 4.92
C GLY A 115 8.44 -12.23 4.01
N ILE A 116 7.17 -12.10 4.43
CA ILE A 116 6.13 -11.45 3.64
C ILE A 116 5.55 -10.28 4.43
N LEU A 117 5.68 -9.07 3.89
CA LEU A 117 5.00 -7.89 4.39
C LEU A 117 3.62 -7.79 3.76
N GLN A 118 2.59 -7.88 4.60
CA GLN A 118 1.20 -7.71 4.21
C GLN A 118 0.68 -6.39 4.76
N LEU A 119 0.49 -5.40 3.88
CA LEU A 119 -0.15 -4.13 4.20
C LEU A 119 -1.45 -4.00 3.40
N HIS A 120 -2.57 -4.27 4.06
CA HIS A 120 -3.92 -4.15 3.50
C HIS A 120 -4.65 -3.04 4.25
N PHE A 121 -5.26 -2.12 3.52
CA PHE A 121 -6.10 -1.10 4.10
C PHE A 121 -7.22 -0.73 3.13
N ASN A 122 -8.34 -0.30 3.71
CA ASN A 122 -9.42 0.34 2.96
C ASN A 122 -9.43 1.82 3.33
N PHE A 123 -9.95 2.65 2.44
CA PHE A 123 -10.22 4.04 2.76
C PHE A 123 -11.46 4.16 3.65
N LYS A 124 -11.43 5.12 4.58
CA LYS A 124 -12.58 5.44 5.41
C LYS A 124 -13.71 5.96 4.53
N ARG A 125 -14.89 5.36 4.71
CA ARG A 125 -16.12 5.80 4.05
C ARG A 125 -16.90 6.67 5.00
N TRP A 126 -16.96 7.96 4.70
CA TRP A 126 -17.81 8.90 5.41
C TRP A 126 -19.25 8.65 4.98
N ARG A 127 -20.02 8.01 5.86
CA ARG A 127 -21.49 7.97 5.69
C ARG A 127 -22.02 9.28 6.23
N TYR A 128 -22.48 10.14 5.33
CA TYR A 128 -23.26 11.30 5.74
C TYR A 128 -24.48 10.80 6.53
N ARG A 129 -24.56 11.16 7.81
CA ARG A 129 -25.76 10.96 8.64
C ARG A 129 -26.53 12.27 8.60
N ARG A 130 -27.80 12.17 8.17
CA ARG A 130 -28.74 13.28 8.13
C ARG A 130 -29.33 13.52 9.51
#